data_AF-A0A7W1B9U1-F1
#
_entry.id   AF-A0A7W1B9U1-F1
#
_cell.length_a   1.000
_cell.length_b   1.000
_cell.length_c   1.000
_cell.angle_alpha   90.00
_cell.angle_beta   90.00
_cell.angle_gamma   90.00
#
_symmetry.space_group_name_H-M   'P 1'
#
loop_
_entity.id
_entity.type
_entity.pdbx_description
1 polymer ?
#
loop_
_entity_poly.entity_id
_entity_poly.type
_entity_poly.pdbx_seq_one_letter_code
_entity_poly.pdbx_strand_id
1 'polypeptide(L)'
;MALLASHALVGCTDRRTPAPAPQVTAAHIEPATPQRAPTGPAAPEETTGIPGSKNLAGLANLIPILQDEARTRPAVKVTPETLFDSLTTAGLEVTQRKQVLAKSVSARFCALGKIDSTAGVIGVVACEYETPELARKSRVEQDRNSVTNVAREVNGATLVVVTNVAANPDKQKRIFEVLKSL
;
A
#
# COMPACT_ATOMS: atom_id res chain seq x y z
N MET A 1 17.62 39.42 -35.67
CA MET A 1 16.31 39.19 -36.32
C MET A 1 15.64 38.07 -35.54
N ALA A 2 14.59 38.42 -34.80
CA ALA A 2 13.94 37.57 -33.80
C ALA A 2 12.73 36.85 -34.42
N LEU A 3 12.49 35.60 -34.03
CA LEU A 3 11.14 35.02 -34.02
C LEU A 3 10.94 34.25 -32.71
N LEU A 4 10.14 34.85 -31.83
CA LEU A 4 9.52 34.20 -30.69
C LEU A 4 8.27 33.45 -31.18
N ALA A 5 8.08 32.21 -30.72
CA ALA A 5 6.82 31.48 -30.89
C ALA A 5 6.27 31.09 -29.52
N SER A 6 5.38 31.93 -29.01
CA SER A 6 4.52 31.69 -27.85
C SER A 6 3.46 30.65 -28.19
N HIS A 7 3.34 29.57 -27.42
CA HIS A 7 2.16 28.71 -27.43
C HIS A 7 1.45 28.82 -26.08
N ALA A 8 0.19 29.23 -26.17
CA ALA A 8 -0.70 29.55 -25.07
C ALA A 8 -1.20 28.28 -24.35
N LEU A 9 -1.25 28.36 -23.02
CA LEU A 9 -1.97 27.43 -22.14
C LEU A 9 -3.48 27.70 -22.27
N VAL A 10 -4.24 26.71 -22.74
CA VAL A 10 -5.70 26.70 -22.63
C VAL A 10 -6.06 25.97 -21.35
N GLY A 11 -6.53 26.72 -20.35
CA GLY A 11 -7.03 26.19 -19.09
C GLY A 11 -8.44 25.62 -19.24
N CYS A 12 -8.66 24.41 -18.72
CA CYS A 12 -9.99 23.86 -18.50
C CYS A 12 -10.45 24.20 -17.07
N THR A 13 -11.25 25.25 -16.93
CA THR A 13 -12.05 25.50 -15.71
C THR A 13 -13.40 24.83 -15.86
N ASP A 14 -13.60 23.67 -15.24
CA ASP A 14 -14.92 23.05 -15.15
C ASP A 14 -15.59 23.43 -13.82
N ARG A 15 -16.67 24.19 -13.92
CA ARG A 15 -17.50 24.69 -12.80
C ARG A 15 -18.35 23.53 -12.28
N ARG A 16 -18.06 23.05 -11.06
CA ARG A 16 -19.02 22.21 -10.32
C ARG A 16 -20.15 23.07 -9.76
N THR A 17 -21.36 22.83 -10.26
CA THR A 17 -22.62 23.30 -9.69
C THR A 17 -22.85 22.66 -8.31
N PRO A 18 -23.12 23.43 -7.24
CA PRO A 18 -23.51 22.86 -5.95
C PRO A 18 -24.90 22.23 -6.04
N ALA A 19 -25.06 21.04 -5.48
CA ALA A 19 -26.36 20.41 -5.29
C ALA A 19 -27.19 21.21 -4.26
N PRO A 20 -28.52 21.33 -4.43
CA PRO A 20 -29.38 21.99 -3.46
C PRO A 20 -29.45 21.20 -2.15
N ALA A 21 -29.45 21.93 -1.03
CA ALA A 21 -29.61 21.39 0.31
C ALA A 21 -31.00 20.75 0.50
N PRO A 22 -31.12 19.65 1.25
CA PRO A 22 -32.41 19.08 1.59
C PRO A 22 -33.21 20.03 2.49
N GLN A 23 -34.44 20.34 2.08
CA GLN A 23 -35.41 21.07 2.90
C GLN A 23 -36.01 20.10 3.93
N VAL A 24 -35.83 20.41 5.22
CA VAL A 24 -36.49 19.72 6.31
C VAL A 24 -37.86 20.37 6.53
N THR A 25 -38.92 19.67 6.14
CA THR A 25 -40.30 20.03 6.48
C THR A 25 -40.54 19.74 7.97
N ALA A 26 -41.04 20.74 8.70
CA ALA A 26 -41.41 20.63 10.10
C ALA A 26 -42.59 19.64 10.25
N ALA A 27 -42.37 18.56 11.00
CA ALA A 27 -43.39 17.59 11.34
C ALA A 27 -44.25 18.08 12.52
N HIS A 28 -45.54 17.75 12.39
CA HIS A 28 -46.63 17.90 13.33
C HIS A 28 -46.29 17.34 14.73
N ILE A 29 -46.53 18.11 15.79
CA ILE A 29 -46.35 17.67 17.19
C ILE A 29 -47.66 17.02 17.65
N GLU A 30 -47.65 15.70 17.80
CA GLU A 30 -48.73 14.91 18.41
C GLU A 30 -48.42 14.69 19.92
N PRO A 31 -49.41 14.71 20.84
CA PRO A 31 -49.17 14.61 22.28
C PRO A 31 -48.64 13.24 22.70
N ALA A 32 -47.60 13.27 23.55
CA ALA A 32 -46.86 12.10 24.00
C ALA A 32 -47.66 11.18 24.94
N THR A 33 -47.85 9.93 24.51
CA THR A 33 -48.17 8.78 25.35
C THR A 33 -46.92 8.38 26.17
N PRO A 34 -47.03 7.95 27.45
CA PRO A 34 -45.86 7.55 28.24
C PRO A 34 -45.23 6.28 27.67
N GLN A 35 -44.18 6.44 26.86
CA GLN A 35 -43.42 5.34 26.29
C GLN A 35 -42.48 4.78 27.36
N ARG A 36 -42.71 3.51 27.71
CA ARG A 36 -41.88 2.72 28.61
C ARG A 36 -40.43 2.76 28.11
N ALA A 37 -39.51 3.21 28.99
CA ALA A 37 -38.10 3.35 28.66
C ALA A 37 -37.55 2.04 28.05
N PRO A 38 -36.91 2.08 26.86
CA PRO A 38 -36.21 0.92 26.34
C PRO A 38 -35.07 0.62 27.31
N THR A 39 -35.01 -0.63 27.78
CA THR A 39 -33.85 -1.18 28.46
C THR A 39 -32.66 -0.97 27.52
N GLY A 40 -31.77 -0.05 27.88
CA GLY A 40 -30.59 0.25 27.08
C GLY A 40 -29.74 -1.03 26.86
N PRO A 41 -28.91 -1.06 25.81
CA PRO A 41 -27.93 -2.12 25.64
C PRO A 41 -27.13 -2.28 26.94
N ALA A 42 -26.98 -3.51 27.41
CA ALA A 42 -26.11 -3.81 28.54
C ALA A 42 -24.75 -3.15 28.31
N ALA A 43 -24.26 -2.41 29.31
CA ALA A 43 -22.96 -1.80 29.25
C ALA A 43 -21.92 -2.86 28.85
N PRO A 44 -21.02 -2.58 27.90
CA PRO A 44 -19.95 -3.50 27.58
C PRO A 44 -19.19 -3.77 28.87
N GLU A 45 -19.08 -5.04 29.26
CA GLU A 45 -18.26 -5.46 30.39
C GLU A 45 -16.86 -4.90 30.19
N GLU A 46 -16.49 -3.95 31.05
CA GLU A 46 -15.16 -3.37 31.09
C GLU A 46 -14.21 -4.49 31.50
N THR A 47 -13.56 -5.08 30.49
CA THR A 47 -12.68 -6.21 30.70
C THR A 47 -11.37 -5.68 31.28
N THR A 48 -11.18 -5.91 32.57
CA THR A 48 -9.88 -5.88 33.25
C THR A 48 -8.99 -6.98 32.66
N GLY A 49 -8.42 -6.71 31.50
CA GLY A 49 -7.54 -7.62 30.79
C GLY A 49 -6.78 -6.91 29.69
N ILE A 50 -5.63 -7.46 29.31
CA ILE A 50 -4.79 -6.92 28.23
C ILE A 50 -5.66 -6.80 26.96
N PRO A 51 -5.81 -5.60 26.38
CA PRO A 51 -6.60 -5.40 25.16
C PRO A 51 -6.16 -6.37 24.06
N GLY A 52 -7.11 -7.10 23.45
CA GLY A 52 -6.86 -8.03 22.35
C GLY A 52 -6.63 -9.51 22.75
N SER A 53 -6.70 -9.87 24.03
CA SER A 53 -6.48 -11.24 24.51
C SER A 53 -7.68 -12.19 24.38
N LYS A 54 -8.88 -11.67 24.12
CA LYS A 54 -10.10 -12.49 23.97
C LYS A 54 -10.42 -12.66 22.49
N ASN A 55 -10.36 -13.91 22.01
CA ASN A 55 -10.57 -14.37 20.62
C ASN A 55 -9.28 -14.55 19.77
N LEU A 56 -8.41 -15.47 20.19
CA LEU A 56 -7.28 -15.97 19.40
C LEU A 56 -7.68 -17.02 18.36
N ALA A 57 -8.97 -17.37 18.23
CA ALA A 57 -9.43 -18.42 17.31
C ALA A 57 -9.05 -18.11 15.85
N GLY A 58 -9.05 -16.83 15.47
CA GLY A 58 -8.59 -16.38 14.14
C GLY A 58 -7.09 -16.55 13.89
N LEU A 59 -6.28 -16.73 14.93
CA LEU A 59 -4.83 -16.93 14.85
C LEU A 59 -4.42 -18.40 14.95
N ALA A 60 -5.35 -19.33 15.22
CA ALA A 60 -5.05 -20.76 15.37
C ALA A 60 -4.36 -21.35 14.12
N ASN A 61 -4.69 -20.82 12.94
CA ASN A 61 -4.10 -21.24 11.67
C ASN A 61 -2.86 -20.41 11.26
N LEU A 62 -2.44 -19.43 12.04
CA LEU A 62 -1.33 -18.55 11.65
C LEU A 62 0.00 -19.32 11.61
N ILE A 63 0.30 -20.13 12.63
CA ILE A 63 1.53 -20.93 12.69
C ILE A 63 1.69 -21.86 11.47
N PRO A 64 0.71 -22.71 11.11
CA PRO A 64 0.86 -23.57 9.93
C PRO A 64 0.95 -22.78 8.63
N ILE A 65 0.28 -21.63 8.50
CA ILE A 65 0.42 -20.74 7.33
C ILE A 65 1.85 -20.21 7.24
N LEU A 66 2.41 -19.70 8.34
CA LEU A 66 3.78 -19.18 8.35
C LEU A 66 4.82 -20.28 8.09
N GLN A 67 4.58 -21.50 8.58
CA GLN A 67 5.45 -22.65 8.29
C GLN A 67 5.37 -23.08 6.83
N ASP A 68 4.18 -23.06 6.23
CA ASP A 68 4.00 -23.35 4.80
C ASP A 68 4.64 -22.27 3.93
N GLU A 69 4.47 -21.00 4.28
CA GLU A 69 5.17 -19.89 3.63
C GLU A 69 6.69 -20.06 3.73
N ALA A 70 7.23 -20.33 4.93
CA ALA A 70 8.66 -20.53 5.12
C ALA A 70 9.21 -21.70 4.30
N ARG A 71 8.44 -22.79 4.16
CA ARG A 71 8.83 -23.96 3.37
C ARG A 71 8.72 -23.74 1.86
N THR A 72 7.78 -22.92 1.42
CA THR A 72 7.51 -22.67 -0.01
C THR A 72 8.19 -21.40 -0.53
N ARG A 73 8.85 -20.64 0.37
CA ARG A 73 9.60 -19.45 0.02
C ARG A 73 10.75 -19.82 -0.93
N PRO A 74 10.81 -19.22 -2.13
CA PRO A 74 11.91 -19.43 -3.06
C PRO A 74 13.25 -19.06 -2.42
N ALA A 75 14.27 -19.90 -2.63
CA ALA A 75 15.64 -19.60 -2.23
C ALA A 75 16.28 -18.60 -3.22
N VAL A 76 15.76 -17.38 -3.26
CA VAL A 76 16.22 -16.32 -4.17
C VAL A 76 17.42 -15.58 -3.60
N LYS A 77 18.32 -15.15 -4.47
CA LYS A 77 19.52 -14.39 -4.09
C LYS A 77 19.17 -13.05 -3.42
N VAL A 78 18.14 -12.36 -3.92
CA VAL A 78 17.73 -11.04 -3.45
C VAL A 78 16.39 -11.13 -2.74
N THR A 79 16.41 -11.17 -1.41
CA THR A 79 15.19 -11.15 -0.60
C THR A 79 14.74 -9.72 -0.29
N PRO A 80 13.45 -9.46 0.01
CA PRO A 80 12.98 -8.16 0.47
C PRO A 80 13.69 -7.65 1.73
N GLU A 81 14.05 -8.53 2.66
CA GLU A 81 14.78 -8.16 3.87
C GLU A 81 16.18 -7.66 3.52
N THR A 82 16.90 -8.42 2.68
CA THR A 82 18.24 -8.03 2.19
C THR A 82 18.18 -6.69 1.45
N LEU A 83 17.15 -6.48 0.63
CA LEU A 83 16.92 -5.19 -0.04
C LEU A 83 16.70 -4.08 0.99
N PHE A 84 15.77 -4.23 1.94
CA PHE A 84 15.44 -3.18 2.89
C PHE A 84 16.60 -2.85 3.83
N ASP A 85 17.40 -3.83 4.24
CA ASP A 85 18.61 -3.61 5.03
C ASP A 85 19.68 -2.87 4.22
N SER A 86 19.81 -3.20 2.93
CA SER A 86 20.72 -2.50 2.02
C SER A 86 20.28 -1.07 1.73
N LEU A 87 18.97 -0.82 1.62
CA LEU A 87 18.43 0.54 1.51
C LEU A 87 18.75 1.37 2.74
N THR A 88 18.51 0.83 3.94
CA THR A 88 18.87 1.50 5.20
C THR A 88 20.38 1.78 5.27
N THR A 89 21.22 0.80 4.92
CA THR A 89 22.69 0.97 4.87
C THR A 89 23.10 2.05 3.88
N ALA A 90 22.39 2.16 2.76
CA ALA A 90 22.58 3.21 1.78
C ALA A 90 21.95 4.57 2.18
N GLY A 91 21.50 4.76 3.43
CA GLY A 91 20.93 6.01 3.92
C GLY A 91 19.49 6.29 3.45
N LEU A 92 18.79 5.28 2.96
CA LEU A 92 17.36 5.34 2.65
C LEU A 92 16.59 4.64 3.77
N GLU A 93 16.28 5.39 4.83
CA GLU A 93 15.62 4.84 6.03
C GLU A 93 14.23 4.26 5.70
N VAL A 94 14.08 2.96 5.96
CA VAL A 94 12.81 2.24 5.80
C VAL A 94 12.05 2.27 7.11
N THR A 95 11.10 3.19 7.26
CA THR A 95 10.38 3.48 8.52
C THR A 95 9.26 2.49 8.85
N GLN A 96 8.79 1.74 7.85
CA GLN A 96 7.80 0.68 8.04
C GLN A 96 8.14 -0.52 7.17
N ARG A 97 8.06 -1.73 7.72
CA ARG A 97 8.14 -3.00 6.99
C ARG A 97 6.90 -3.83 7.27
N LYS A 98 6.22 -4.31 6.23
CA LYS A 98 5.04 -5.16 6.34
C LYS A 98 5.09 -6.27 5.31
N GLN A 99 4.99 -7.52 5.74
CA GLN A 99 4.77 -8.64 4.83
C GLN A 99 3.35 -8.58 4.25
N VAL A 100 3.21 -8.85 2.96
CA VAL A 100 1.91 -8.86 2.29
C VAL A 100 1.77 -10.12 1.43
N LEU A 101 0.57 -10.72 1.49
CA LEU A 101 0.20 -11.81 0.61
C LEU A 101 0.00 -11.28 -0.80
N ALA A 102 0.73 -11.82 -1.76
CA ALA A 102 0.79 -11.30 -3.12
C ALA A 102 0.30 -12.32 -4.15
N LYS A 103 -0.71 -13.11 -3.75
CA LYS A 103 -1.35 -14.12 -4.60
C LYS A 103 -1.88 -13.51 -5.91
N SER A 104 -2.33 -12.26 -5.87
CA SER A 104 -2.84 -11.52 -7.04
C SER A 104 -1.79 -11.24 -8.11
N VAL A 105 -0.50 -11.24 -7.77
CA VAL A 105 0.61 -11.02 -8.71
C VAL A 105 1.46 -12.28 -8.90
N SER A 106 0.98 -13.44 -8.44
CA SER A 106 1.68 -14.73 -8.51
C SER A 106 3.08 -14.75 -7.89
N ALA A 107 3.36 -13.82 -6.96
CA ALA A 107 4.55 -13.86 -6.14
C ALA A 107 4.36 -14.84 -4.97
N ARG A 108 5.44 -15.49 -4.56
CA ARG A 108 5.44 -16.40 -3.40
C ARG A 108 5.50 -15.64 -2.09
N PHE A 109 6.21 -14.52 -2.09
CA PHE A 109 6.39 -13.68 -0.92
C PHE A 109 6.52 -12.23 -1.38
N CYS A 110 5.94 -11.28 -0.66
CA CYS A 110 6.24 -9.87 -0.84
C CYS A 110 6.34 -9.15 0.51
N ALA A 111 7.14 -8.10 0.53
CA ALA A 111 7.17 -7.15 1.63
C ALA A 111 7.06 -5.72 1.11
N LEU A 112 6.43 -4.87 1.92
CA LEU A 112 6.23 -3.45 1.69
C LEU A 112 7.08 -2.65 2.69
N GLY A 113 7.89 -1.76 2.15
CA GLY A 113 8.67 -0.73 2.82
C GLY A 113 8.05 0.65 2.64
N LYS A 114 8.22 1.55 3.61
CA LYS A 114 8.00 2.99 3.44
C LYS A 114 9.29 3.75 3.68
N ILE A 115 9.55 4.76 2.87
CA ILE A 115 10.66 5.70 3.03
C ILE A 115 10.06 7.10 3.04
N ASP A 116 10.33 7.85 4.11
CA ASP A 116 9.89 9.24 4.22
C ASP A 116 10.80 10.18 3.40
N SER A 117 10.19 11.18 2.80
CA SER A 117 10.86 12.20 1.98
C SER A 117 10.15 13.53 2.15
N THR A 118 10.86 14.62 1.93
CA THR A 118 10.28 15.98 1.93
C THR A 118 9.21 16.14 0.85
N ALA A 119 9.29 15.37 -0.24
CA ALA A 119 8.32 15.33 -1.33
C ALA A 119 7.23 14.24 -1.14
N GLY A 120 7.06 13.73 0.07
CA GLY A 120 6.04 12.74 0.44
C GLY A 120 6.58 11.31 0.61
N VAL A 121 5.68 10.39 0.95
CA VAL A 121 6.05 8.99 1.26
C VAL A 121 6.33 8.21 -0.02
N ILE A 122 7.42 7.44 -0.02
CA ILE A 122 7.77 6.48 -1.07
C ILE A 122 7.42 5.08 -0.57
N GLY A 123 6.56 4.37 -1.31
CA GLY A 123 6.32 2.95 -1.08
C GLY A 123 7.31 2.11 -1.89
N VAL A 124 7.91 1.10 -1.26
CA VAL A 124 8.76 0.11 -1.93
C VAL A 124 8.15 -1.26 -1.70
N VAL A 125 7.74 -1.96 -2.75
CA VAL A 125 7.25 -3.34 -2.66
C VAL A 125 8.26 -4.24 -3.33
N ALA A 126 8.79 -5.22 -2.60
CA ALA A 126 9.68 -6.23 -3.16
C ALA A 126 9.00 -7.59 -3.10
N CYS A 127 8.95 -8.27 -4.24
CA CYS A 127 8.22 -9.51 -4.44
C CYS A 127 9.15 -10.60 -4.99
N GLU A 128 9.15 -11.74 -4.31
CA GLU A 128 9.89 -12.93 -4.69
C GLU A 128 9.03 -13.85 -5.55
N TYR A 129 9.58 -14.24 -6.68
CA TYR A 129 9.00 -15.19 -7.61
C TYR A 129 9.80 -16.47 -7.59
N GLU A 130 9.17 -17.56 -8.03
CA GLU A 130 9.84 -18.85 -8.12
C GLU A 130 10.96 -18.84 -9.16
N THR A 131 10.82 -18.06 -10.24
CA THR A 131 11.85 -17.91 -11.26
C THR A 131 11.99 -16.47 -11.77
N PRO A 132 13.15 -16.09 -12.35
CA PRO A 132 13.34 -14.81 -13.02
C PRO A 132 12.33 -14.52 -14.13
N GLU A 133 11.90 -15.55 -14.86
CA GLU A 133 10.93 -15.45 -15.95
C GLU A 133 9.56 -15.01 -15.42
N LEU A 134 9.15 -15.56 -14.27
CA LEU A 134 7.89 -15.18 -13.62
C LEU A 134 7.93 -13.74 -13.09
N ALA A 135 9.06 -13.29 -12.53
CA ALA A 135 9.22 -11.90 -12.11
C ALA A 135 9.10 -10.92 -13.30
N ARG A 136 9.75 -11.24 -14.43
CA ARG A 136 9.67 -10.45 -15.67
C ARG A 136 8.26 -10.45 -16.26
N LYS A 137 7.60 -11.62 -16.30
CA LYS A 137 6.21 -11.73 -16.76
C LYS A 137 5.27 -10.87 -15.91
N SER A 138 5.39 -10.95 -14.58
CA SER A 138 4.57 -10.16 -13.66
C SER A 138 4.81 -8.66 -13.83
N ARG A 139 6.06 -8.23 -14.05
CA ARG A 139 6.34 -6.82 -14.40
C ARG A 139 5.55 -6.39 -15.64
N VAL A 140 5.62 -7.15 -16.73
CA VAL A 140 4.91 -6.83 -17.97
C VAL A 140 3.39 -6.76 -17.76
N GLU A 141 2.83 -7.68 -16.97
CA GLU A 141 1.41 -7.65 -16.62
C GLU A 141 1.03 -6.43 -15.78
N GLN A 142 1.85 -6.05 -14.80
CA GLN A 142 1.61 -4.87 -13.98
C GLN A 142 1.76 -3.56 -14.75
N ASP A 143 2.71 -3.49 -15.69
CA ASP A 143 2.92 -2.31 -16.53
C ASP A 143 1.72 -2.06 -17.46
N ARG A 144 0.88 -3.08 -17.73
CA ARG A 144 -0.39 -2.92 -18.46
C ARG A 144 -1.53 -2.32 -17.62
N ASN A 145 -1.42 -2.31 -16.29
CA ASN A 145 -2.53 -1.97 -15.39
C ASN A 145 -2.73 -0.46 -15.14
N SER A 146 -2.22 0.43 -16.01
CA SER A 146 -2.40 1.89 -15.95
C SER A 146 -2.13 2.56 -14.59
N VAL A 147 -1.40 1.89 -13.68
CA VAL A 147 -0.99 2.50 -12.41
C VAL A 147 0.07 3.55 -12.75
N THR A 148 -0.26 4.81 -12.54
CA THR A 148 0.65 5.93 -12.75
C THR A 148 1.51 6.16 -11.51
N ASN A 149 2.59 6.93 -11.66
CA ASN A 149 3.46 7.32 -10.56
C ASN A 149 4.13 6.14 -9.83
N VAL A 150 4.52 5.12 -10.61
CA VAL A 150 5.25 3.93 -10.15
C VAL A 150 6.37 3.59 -11.12
N ALA A 151 7.45 3.01 -10.61
CA ALA A 151 8.53 2.42 -11.41
C ALA A 151 8.76 0.98 -10.97
N ARG A 152 9.20 0.12 -11.88
CA ARG A 152 9.41 -1.30 -11.63
C ARG A 152 10.74 -1.77 -12.17
N GLU A 153 11.46 -2.56 -11.39
CA GLU A 153 12.73 -3.16 -11.78
C GLU A 153 12.80 -4.62 -11.30
N VAL A 154 13.39 -5.49 -12.13
CA VAL A 154 13.61 -6.90 -11.81
C VAL A 154 15.10 -7.14 -11.57
N ASN A 155 15.46 -7.82 -10.49
CA ASN A 155 16.78 -8.41 -10.29
C ASN A 155 16.62 -9.91 -9.95
N GLY A 156 17.10 -10.78 -10.85
CA GLY A 156 16.89 -12.23 -10.73
C GLY A 156 15.40 -12.56 -10.68
N ALA A 157 14.99 -13.28 -9.63
CA ALA A 157 13.60 -13.66 -9.38
C ALA A 157 12.84 -12.68 -8.47
N THR A 158 13.36 -11.47 -8.29
CA THR A 158 12.76 -10.44 -7.43
C THR A 158 12.32 -9.24 -8.26
N LEU A 159 11.04 -8.86 -8.13
CA LEU A 159 10.48 -7.64 -8.72
C LEU A 159 10.32 -6.59 -7.62
N VAL A 160 10.88 -5.40 -7.84
CA VAL A 160 10.71 -4.25 -6.98
C VAL A 160 9.83 -3.22 -7.66
N VAL A 161 8.81 -2.75 -6.95
CA VAL A 161 7.92 -1.66 -7.34
C VAL A 161 8.16 -0.48 -6.42
N VAL A 162 8.43 0.70 -6.98
CA VAL A 162 8.57 1.95 -6.23
C VAL A 162 7.41 2.86 -6.59
N THR A 163 6.73 3.44 -5.61
CA THR A 163 5.64 4.41 -5.81
C THR A 163 6.12 5.84 -5.57
N ASN A 164 5.30 6.81 -5.97
CA ASN A 164 5.60 8.24 -5.80
C ASN A 164 6.91 8.68 -6.50
N VAL A 165 7.20 8.08 -7.65
CA VAL A 165 8.46 8.27 -8.40
C VAL A 165 8.54 9.65 -9.07
N ALA A 166 7.40 10.23 -9.48
CA ALA A 166 7.37 11.55 -10.11
C ALA A 166 7.83 12.66 -9.14
N ALA A 167 7.52 12.53 -7.85
CA ALA A 167 7.95 13.47 -6.82
C ALA A 167 9.34 13.14 -6.25
N ASN A 168 9.87 11.92 -6.51
CA ASN A 168 11.09 11.42 -5.90
C ASN A 168 12.00 10.65 -6.89
N PRO A 169 12.36 11.22 -8.07
CA PRO A 169 13.11 10.51 -9.09
C PRO A 169 14.51 10.07 -8.61
N ASP A 170 15.21 10.91 -7.82
CA ASP A 170 16.55 10.59 -7.33
C ASP A 170 16.55 9.44 -6.32
N LYS A 171 15.57 9.41 -5.41
CA LYS A 171 15.41 8.30 -4.46
C LYS A 171 15.02 7.02 -5.20
N GLN A 172 14.13 7.09 -6.19
CA GLN A 172 13.80 5.96 -7.05
C GLN A 172 15.03 5.39 -7.76
N LYS A 173 15.87 6.27 -8.35
CA LYS A 173 17.12 5.87 -8.99
C LYS A 173 18.05 5.16 -8.00
N ARG A 174 18.26 5.74 -6.82
CA ARG A 174 19.11 5.16 -5.76
C ARG A 174 18.60 3.82 -5.25
N ILE A 175 17.28 3.65 -5.11
CA ILE A 175 16.67 2.36 -4.75
C ILE A 175 17.03 1.29 -5.79
N PHE A 176 16.96 1.60 -7.09
CA PHE A 176 17.29 0.65 -8.14
C PHE A 176 18.80 0.41 -8.28
N GLU A 177 19.65 1.39 -7.98
CA GLU A 177 21.10 1.18 -7.89
C GLU A 177 21.45 0.19 -6.77
N VAL A 178 20.86 0.36 -5.58
CA VAL A 178 21.00 -0.59 -4.47
C VAL A 178 20.51 -1.97 -4.90
N LEU A 179 19.32 -2.07 -5.48
CA LEU A 179 18.78 -3.34 -5.96
C LEU A 179 19.74 -4.05 -6.91
N LYS A 180 20.33 -3.34 -7.89
CA LYS A 180 21.25 -3.92 -8.89
C LYS A 180 22.60 -4.36 -8.32
N SER A 181 22.98 -3.84 -7.15
CA SER A 181 24.21 -4.23 -6.47
C SER A 181 24.11 -5.53 -5.67
N LEU A 182 22.89 -6.03 -5.45
CA LEU A 182 22.59 -7.29 -4.76
C LEU A 182 22.64 -8.48 -5.73
#